data_AF-A0A0A9CQX6-F1
#
_entry.id   AF-A0A0A9CQX6-F1
#
_cell.length_a   1.000
_cell.length_b   1.000
_cell.length_c   1.000
_cell.angle_alpha   90.00
_cell.angle_beta   90.00
_cell.angle_gamma   90.00
#
_symmetry.space_group_name_H-M   'P 1'
#
loop_
_entity.id
_entity.type
_entity.pdbx_description
1 polymer ?
#
loop_
_entity_poly.entity_id
_entity_poly.type
_entity_poly.pdbx_seq_one_letter_code
_entity_poly.pdbx_strand_id
1 'polypeptide(L)'
;MGLSLNIDMSATAFIEPLPVIEFVAQLLNSDIHSRPLSDAEHVKIKKALRGVKVEVTHRGNMQRKYRISGLTTQATRELTFPVDEGGTMKSVVQYFQETYGFTIQHTYLPCLQVGNQQRPNYLPMEVCKIVEGQRYSKRLNQNQIRALLEETCQHPPDRERDIISMVKHNAYEKDDYAQEFGIKISDCLASVEARILPAP
;
A
#
# COMPACT_ATOMS: atom_id res chain seq x y z
N MET A 1 20.29 -28.96 24.38
CA MET A 1 19.22 -28.22 23.67
C MET A 1 19.00 -28.90 22.32
N GLY A 2 17.75 -29.22 21.98
CA GLY A 2 17.39 -29.76 20.66
C GLY A 2 17.21 -28.65 19.63
N LEU A 3 16.43 -28.93 18.59
CA LEU A 3 15.99 -27.90 17.63
C LEU A 3 15.07 -26.89 18.34
N SER A 4 15.21 -25.60 18.00
CA SER A 4 14.41 -24.52 18.56
C SER A 4 13.76 -23.71 17.44
N LEU A 5 12.50 -23.34 17.64
CA LEU A 5 11.79 -22.39 16.79
C LEU A 5 11.77 -21.03 17.50
N ASN A 6 12.36 -20.01 16.88
CA ASN A 6 12.36 -18.65 17.41
C ASN A 6 11.22 -17.85 16.77
N ILE A 7 10.32 -17.33 17.62
CA ILE A 7 9.16 -16.53 17.21
C ILE A 7 9.22 -15.21 17.96
N ASP A 8 8.96 -14.12 17.25
CA ASP A 8 8.85 -12.79 17.83
C ASP A 8 7.80 -11.95 17.10
N MET A 9 7.26 -10.97 17.81
CA MET A 9 6.31 -10.00 17.27
C MET A 9 7.06 -8.90 16.51
N SER A 10 6.58 -8.55 15.32
CA SER A 10 7.11 -7.42 14.57
C SER A 10 5.98 -6.58 13.98
N ALA A 11 6.25 -5.28 13.84
CA ALA A 11 5.34 -4.32 13.25
C ALA A 11 6.04 -3.54 12.14
N THR A 12 5.30 -3.21 11.09
CA THR A 12 5.80 -2.38 9.99
C THR A 12 4.68 -1.60 9.35
N ALA A 13 4.99 -0.47 8.74
CA ALA A 13 3.99 0.39 8.09
C ALA A 13 3.58 -0.17 6.72
N PHE A 14 2.29 -0.09 6.43
CA PHE A 14 1.70 -0.42 5.14
C PHE A 14 0.96 0.81 4.58
N ILE A 15 0.85 0.87 3.26
CA ILE A 15 0.01 1.88 2.59
C ILE A 15 -1.44 1.43 2.70
N GLU A 16 -2.30 2.31 3.18
CA GLU A 16 -3.73 2.02 3.30
C GLU A 16 -4.38 1.81 1.91
N PRO A 17 -5.27 0.82 1.76
CA PRO A 17 -5.93 0.50 0.50
C PRO A 17 -7.12 1.42 0.20
N LEU A 18 -6.85 2.72 0.08
CA LEU A 18 -7.87 3.76 -0.14
C LEU A 18 -8.07 4.06 -1.63
N PRO A 19 -9.23 4.60 -2.04
CA PRO A 19 -9.36 5.33 -3.30
C PRO A 19 -8.27 6.38 -3.43
N VAL A 20 -7.69 6.54 -4.63
CA VAL A 20 -6.53 7.41 -4.81
C VAL A 20 -6.85 8.87 -4.48
N ILE A 21 -8.07 9.34 -4.76
CA ILE A 21 -8.50 10.68 -4.40
C ILE A 21 -8.49 10.89 -2.88
N GLU A 22 -9.03 9.95 -2.11
CA GLU A 22 -9.04 10.02 -0.64
C GLU A 22 -7.62 10.00 -0.07
N PHE A 23 -6.76 9.12 -0.60
CA PHE A 23 -5.34 9.10 -0.22
C PHE A 23 -4.65 10.44 -0.48
N VAL A 24 -4.92 11.08 -1.63
CA VAL A 24 -4.35 12.40 -1.95
C VAL A 24 -4.90 13.48 -1.01
N ALA A 25 -6.20 13.48 -0.73
CA ALA A 25 -6.81 14.42 0.21
C ALA A 25 -6.18 14.32 1.61
N GLN A 26 -5.98 13.09 2.12
CA GLN A 26 -5.28 12.84 3.38
C GLN A 26 -3.80 13.28 3.34
N LEU A 27 -3.09 12.99 2.24
CA LEU A 27 -1.69 13.38 2.07
C LEU A 27 -1.51 14.91 2.07
N LEU A 28 -2.46 15.63 1.50
CA LEU A 28 -2.45 17.10 1.44
C LEU A 28 -3.08 17.76 2.68
N ASN A 29 -3.85 16.99 3.48
CA ASN A 29 -4.70 17.50 4.55
C ASN A 29 -5.61 18.63 4.05
N SER A 30 -6.22 18.44 2.88
CA SER A 30 -7.03 19.46 2.19
C SER A 30 -8.06 18.80 1.28
N ASP A 31 -9.18 19.47 1.07
CA ASP A 31 -10.16 19.09 0.05
C ASP A 31 -9.62 19.38 -1.36
N ILE A 32 -9.66 18.35 -2.21
CA ILE A 32 -9.25 18.39 -3.62
C ILE A 32 -10.42 18.19 -4.59
N HIS A 33 -11.65 18.01 -4.08
CA HIS A 33 -12.87 17.74 -4.85
C HIS A 33 -13.45 18.98 -5.54
N SER A 34 -12.92 20.16 -5.26
CA SER A 34 -13.47 21.43 -5.77
C SER A 34 -12.44 22.39 -6.37
N ARG A 35 -11.14 22.01 -6.42
CA ARG A 35 -10.07 22.92 -6.88
C ARG A 35 -8.92 22.21 -7.59
N PRO A 36 -8.23 22.91 -8.51
CA PRO A 36 -6.94 22.46 -9.05
C PRO A 36 -5.86 22.30 -7.97
N LEU A 37 -4.86 21.48 -8.29
CA LEU A 37 -3.66 21.30 -7.49
C LEU A 37 -2.63 22.36 -7.84
N SER A 38 -1.93 22.90 -6.84
CA SER A 38 -0.73 23.72 -7.03
C SER A 38 0.48 22.87 -7.45
N ASP A 39 1.51 23.49 -7.99
CA ASP A 39 2.74 22.79 -8.39
C ASP A 39 3.42 22.07 -7.22
N ALA A 40 3.41 22.67 -6.04
CA ALA A 40 3.97 22.06 -4.83
C ALA A 40 3.19 20.80 -4.42
N GLU A 41 1.86 20.85 -4.50
CA GLU A 41 0.99 19.70 -4.24
C GLU A 41 1.21 18.60 -5.29
N HIS A 42 1.31 18.97 -6.57
CA HIS A 42 1.60 18.04 -7.67
C HIS A 42 2.90 17.27 -7.42
N VAL A 43 3.99 17.98 -7.08
CA VAL A 43 5.28 17.36 -6.76
C VAL A 43 5.18 16.43 -5.55
N LYS A 44 4.45 16.84 -4.50
CA LYS A 44 4.23 16.02 -3.29
C LYS A 44 3.48 14.73 -3.61
N ILE A 45 2.39 14.82 -4.37
CA ILE A 45 1.58 13.67 -4.81
C ILE A 45 2.40 12.73 -5.68
N LYS A 46 3.08 13.28 -6.70
CA LYS A 46 3.93 12.51 -7.61
C LYS A 46 4.99 11.72 -6.83
N LYS A 47 5.64 12.33 -5.83
CA LYS A 47 6.64 11.65 -4.98
C LYS A 47 6.01 10.58 -4.09
N ALA A 48 4.82 10.81 -3.54
CA ALA A 48 4.13 9.85 -2.68
C ALA A 48 3.67 8.61 -3.47
N LEU A 49 2.98 8.81 -4.59
CA LEU A 49 2.36 7.76 -5.39
C LEU A 49 3.32 7.00 -6.31
N ARG A 50 4.49 7.56 -6.65
CA ARG A 50 5.45 6.86 -7.52
C ARG A 50 5.85 5.50 -6.93
N GLY A 51 5.63 4.45 -7.71
CA GLY A 51 5.88 3.06 -7.35
C GLY A 51 4.75 2.36 -6.61
N VAL A 52 3.70 3.07 -6.19
CA VAL A 52 2.51 2.46 -5.57
C VAL A 52 1.74 1.67 -6.63
N LYS A 53 1.24 0.49 -6.26
CA LYS A 53 0.34 -0.29 -7.09
C LYS A 53 -1.11 0.14 -6.83
N VAL A 54 -1.86 0.31 -7.90
CA VAL A 54 -3.30 0.61 -7.87
C VAL A 54 -4.05 -0.40 -8.71
N GLU A 55 -5.29 -0.64 -8.37
CA GLU A 55 -6.25 -1.38 -9.18
C GLU A 55 -7.31 -0.44 -9.74
N VAL A 56 -7.80 -0.77 -10.94
CA VAL A 56 -8.83 0.01 -11.61
C VAL A 56 -10.22 -0.47 -11.21
N THR A 57 -11.14 0.48 -11.02
CA THR A 57 -12.52 0.21 -10.56
C THR A 57 -13.59 0.40 -11.64
N HIS A 58 -13.24 1.05 -12.77
CA HIS A 58 -14.18 1.38 -13.85
C HIS A 58 -14.56 0.23 -14.79
N ARG A 59 -13.99 -0.97 -14.61
CA ARG A 59 -14.15 -2.12 -15.54
C ARG A 59 -15.03 -3.24 -14.97
N GLY A 60 -15.93 -2.92 -14.05
CA GLY A 60 -16.78 -3.89 -13.36
C GLY A 60 -15.95 -4.94 -12.62
N ASN A 61 -16.08 -6.21 -13.01
CA ASN A 61 -15.43 -7.34 -12.34
C ASN A 61 -13.91 -7.46 -12.63
N MET A 62 -13.38 -6.71 -13.59
CA MET A 62 -11.96 -6.80 -13.99
C MET A 62 -11.10 -5.77 -13.24
N GLN A 63 -10.56 -6.17 -12.09
CA GLN A 63 -9.68 -5.32 -11.26
C GLN A 63 -8.21 -5.47 -11.68
N ARG A 64 -7.85 -4.86 -12.81
CA ARG A 64 -6.47 -4.89 -13.30
C ARG A 64 -5.57 -4.01 -12.44
N LYS A 65 -4.43 -4.57 -12.02
CA LYS A 65 -3.42 -3.89 -11.20
C LYS A 65 -2.35 -3.23 -12.07
N TYR A 66 -1.94 -2.03 -11.70
CA TYR A 66 -0.93 -1.22 -12.36
C TYR A 66 0.04 -0.64 -11.33
N ARG A 67 1.29 -0.41 -11.72
CA ARG A 67 2.26 0.34 -10.92
C ARG A 67 2.36 1.76 -11.45
N ILE A 68 2.19 2.75 -10.57
CA ILE A 68 2.28 4.16 -10.91
C ILE A 68 3.73 4.53 -11.22
N SER A 69 3.96 5.05 -12.43
CA SER A 69 5.25 5.58 -12.88
C SER A 69 5.36 7.09 -12.64
N GLY A 70 4.24 7.80 -12.71
CA GLY A 70 4.21 9.25 -12.58
C GLY A 70 2.80 9.84 -12.51
N LEU A 71 2.74 11.15 -12.70
CA LEU A 71 1.53 11.95 -12.69
C LEU A 71 1.60 12.91 -13.88
N THR A 72 0.50 13.07 -14.61
CA THR A 72 0.46 13.95 -15.78
C THR A 72 0.60 15.41 -15.36
N THR A 73 1.28 16.21 -16.17
CA THR A 73 1.39 17.67 -15.95
C THR A 73 0.09 18.39 -16.24
N GLN A 74 -0.64 17.93 -17.26
CA GLN A 74 -1.93 18.47 -17.67
C GLN A 74 -3.08 17.88 -16.85
N ALA A 75 -4.17 18.65 -16.74
CA ALA A 75 -5.44 18.20 -16.20
C ALA A 75 -6.11 17.14 -17.10
N THR A 76 -6.93 16.27 -16.52
CA THR A 76 -7.60 15.18 -17.24
C THR A 76 -8.46 15.68 -18.41
N ARG A 77 -9.12 16.84 -18.28
CA ARG A 77 -9.92 17.46 -19.36
C ARG A 77 -9.12 17.87 -20.60
N GLU A 78 -7.84 18.20 -20.43
CA GLU A 78 -6.95 18.69 -21.50
C GLU A 78 -6.08 17.56 -22.07
N LEU A 79 -6.06 16.41 -21.40
CA LEU A 79 -5.17 15.31 -21.74
C LEU A 79 -5.72 14.47 -22.89
N THR A 80 -4.92 14.36 -23.94
CA THR A 80 -5.20 13.51 -25.11
C THR A 80 -4.13 12.44 -25.26
N PHE A 81 -4.50 11.33 -25.90
CA PHE A 81 -3.60 10.22 -26.16
C PHE A 81 -3.97 9.49 -27.46
N PRO A 82 -3.00 8.84 -28.12
CA PRO A 82 -3.29 8.00 -29.28
C PRO A 82 -3.99 6.72 -28.82
N VAL A 83 -5.20 6.47 -29.32
CA VAL A 83 -6.02 5.30 -28.95
C VAL A 83 -5.59 4.05 -29.71
N ASP A 84 -5.05 4.23 -30.91
CA ASP A 84 -4.60 3.17 -31.80
C ASP A 84 -3.22 3.50 -32.42
N GLU A 85 -2.65 2.53 -33.13
CA GLU A 85 -1.39 2.72 -33.87
C GLU A 85 -1.56 3.58 -35.12
N GLY A 86 -2.80 3.81 -35.55
CA GLY A 86 -3.16 4.72 -36.65
C GLY A 86 -3.06 6.19 -36.29
N GLY A 87 -2.83 6.52 -35.00
CA GLY A 87 -2.64 7.89 -34.53
C GLY A 87 -3.94 8.62 -34.21
N THR A 88 -5.07 7.90 -34.09
CA THR A 88 -6.35 8.51 -33.70
C THR A 88 -6.24 9.07 -32.27
N MET A 89 -6.19 10.40 -32.17
CA MET A 89 -6.12 11.10 -30.88
C MET A 89 -7.50 11.22 -30.25
N LYS A 90 -7.60 10.91 -28.96
CA LYS A 90 -8.84 11.10 -28.18
C LYS A 90 -8.50 11.69 -26.82
N SER A 91 -9.42 12.48 -26.27
CA SER A 91 -9.27 12.93 -24.89
C SER A 91 -9.54 11.79 -23.91
N VAL A 92 -8.89 11.84 -22.75
CA VAL A 92 -9.13 10.85 -21.68
C VAL A 92 -10.61 10.87 -21.25
N VAL A 93 -11.20 12.06 -21.11
CA VAL A 93 -12.62 12.20 -20.76
C VAL A 93 -13.53 11.51 -21.79
N GLN A 94 -13.33 11.78 -23.08
CA GLN A 94 -14.13 11.20 -24.14
C GLN A 94 -13.94 9.68 -24.23
N TYR A 95 -12.69 9.20 -24.09
CA TYR A 95 -12.41 7.77 -24.09
C TYR A 95 -13.13 7.03 -22.96
N PHE A 96 -13.11 7.57 -21.74
CA PHE A 96 -13.75 6.93 -20.59
C PHE A 96 -15.28 6.93 -20.70
N GLN A 97 -15.86 8.02 -21.20
CA GLN A 97 -17.30 8.10 -21.44
C GLN A 97 -17.76 7.10 -22.50
N GLU A 98 -17.10 7.05 -23.66
CA GLU A 98 -17.53 6.20 -24.78
C GLU A 98 -17.21 4.72 -24.57
N THR A 99 -16.07 4.40 -23.93
CA THR A 99 -15.59 3.01 -23.80
C THR A 99 -16.18 2.32 -22.57
N TYR A 100 -16.35 3.07 -21.47
CA TYR A 100 -16.76 2.49 -20.18
C TYR A 100 -18.08 3.07 -19.64
N GLY A 101 -18.68 4.04 -20.31
CA GLY A 101 -19.85 4.76 -19.78
C GLY A 101 -19.55 5.54 -18.51
N PHE A 102 -18.28 5.86 -18.24
CA PHE A 102 -17.85 6.49 -16.99
C PHE A 102 -17.64 7.99 -17.18
N THR A 103 -18.45 8.80 -16.48
CA THR A 103 -18.33 10.25 -16.47
C THR A 103 -17.39 10.71 -15.35
N ILE A 104 -16.20 11.15 -15.74
CA ILE A 104 -15.19 11.71 -14.82
C ILE A 104 -15.68 13.05 -14.27
N GLN A 105 -15.73 13.20 -12.96
CA GLN A 105 -16.25 14.42 -12.31
C GLN A 105 -15.17 15.49 -12.09
N HIS A 106 -14.04 15.09 -11.51
CA HIS A 106 -12.91 15.94 -11.13
C HIS A 106 -11.91 16.06 -12.29
N THR A 107 -12.40 16.50 -13.46
CA THR A 107 -11.62 16.56 -14.69
C THR A 107 -10.43 17.54 -14.65
N TYR A 108 -10.42 18.45 -13.66
CA TYR A 108 -9.32 19.38 -13.39
C TYR A 108 -8.13 18.71 -12.66
N LEU A 109 -8.30 17.52 -12.08
CA LEU A 109 -7.21 16.75 -11.48
C LEU A 109 -6.36 16.08 -12.58
N PRO A 110 -5.06 15.85 -12.34
CA PRO A 110 -4.21 15.11 -13.25
C PRO A 110 -4.51 13.61 -13.24
N CYS A 111 -4.08 12.92 -14.30
CA CYS A 111 -4.13 11.46 -14.39
C CYS A 111 -2.88 10.82 -13.79
N LEU A 112 -3.03 9.60 -13.26
CA LEU A 112 -1.92 8.71 -12.97
C LEU A 112 -1.32 8.20 -14.29
N GLN A 113 0.00 8.26 -14.40
CA GLN A 113 0.74 7.61 -15.47
C GLN A 113 1.13 6.20 -15.02
N VAL A 114 0.76 5.19 -15.80
CA VAL A 114 1.11 3.79 -15.57
C VAL A 114 1.61 3.13 -16.85
N GLY A 115 2.18 1.93 -16.72
CA GLY A 115 2.68 1.18 -17.88
C GLY A 115 4.09 1.61 -18.33
N ASN A 116 4.37 1.46 -19.63
CA ASN A 116 5.67 1.73 -20.23
C ASN A 116 5.84 3.22 -20.54
N GLN A 117 7.06 3.77 -20.41
CA GLN A 117 7.39 5.14 -20.80
C GLN A 117 7.15 5.41 -22.30
N GLN A 118 7.32 4.41 -23.17
CA GLN A 118 7.11 4.56 -24.61
C GLN A 118 5.63 4.58 -25.01
N ARG A 119 4.77 3.93 -24.22
CA ARG A 119 3.31 3.90 -24.41
C ARG A 119 2.64 4.06 -23.04
N PRO A 120 2.62 5.29 -22.49
CA PRO A 120 2.05 5.53 -21.18
C PRO A 120 0.53 5.35 -21.24
N ASN A 121 -0.02 4.69 -20.22
CA ASN A 121 -1.45 4.66 -19.99
C ASN A 121 -1.81 5.73 -18.97
N TYR A 122 -2.89 6.46 -19.24
CA TYR A 122 -3.40 7.50 -18.36
C TYR A 122 -4.65 7.02 -17.65
N LEU A 123 -4.61 7.02 -16.32
CA LEU A 123 -5.74 6.62 -15.48
C LEU A 123 -6.20 7.82 -14.64
N PRO A 124 -7.46 8.28 -14.79
CA PRO A 124 -8.04 9.25 -13.87
C PRO A 124 -7.96 8.75 -12.41
N MET A 125 -7.70 9.64 -11.46
CA MET A 125 -7.58 9.24 -10.04
C MET A 125 -8.86 8.61 -9.50
N GLU A 126 -10.03 9.05 -9.98
CA GLU A 126 -11.36 8.55 -9.57
C GLU A 126 -11.54 7.05 -9.78
N VAL A 127 -10.87 6.50 -10.78
CA VAL A 127 -11.05 5.10 -11.18
C VAL A 127 -9.96 4.19 -10.62
N CYS A 128 -9.20 4.66 -9.63
CA CYS A 128 -8.05 3.97 -9.08
C CYS A 128 -8.18 3.82 -7.56
N LYS A 129 -7.90 2.61 -7.06
CA LYS A 129 -7.78 2.29 -5.64
C LYS A 129 -6.39 1.73 -5.34
N ILE A 130 -5.79 2.09 -4.22
CA ILE A 130 -4.51 1.53 -3.78
C ILE A 130 -4.71 0.06 -3.41
N VAL A 131 -3.83 -0.81 -3.92
CA VAL A 131 -3.86 -2.24 -3.60
C VAL A 131 -3.42 -2.46 -2.15
N GLU A 132 -4.10 -3.37 -1.45
CA GLU A 132 -3.78 -3.74 -0.07
C GLU A 132 -2.42 -4.45 0.09
N GLY A 133 -1.93 -4.53 1.33
CA GLY A 133 -0.72 -5.29 1.68
C GLY A 133 0.58 -4.69 1.13
N GLN A 134 0.58 -3.43 0.69
CA GLN A 134 1.79 -2.77 0.19
C GLN A 134 2.61 -2.18 1.33
N ARG A 135 3.72 -2.83 1.69
CA ARG A 135 4.65 -2.32 2.69
C ARG A 135 5.19 -0.94 2.30
N TYR A 136 5.18 0.00 3.25
CA TYR A 136 5.75 1.33 3.07
C TYR A 136 7.26 1.31 3.33
N SER A 137 8.06 1.32 2.26
CA SER A 137 9.53 1.21 2.36
C SER A 137 10.26 2.56 2.47
N LYS A 138 9.55 3.69 2.42
CA LYS A 138 10.17 5.02 2.55
C LYS A 138 10.31 5.39 4.03
N ARG A 139 11.19 6.36 4.33
CA ARG A 139 11.34 6.88 5.69
C ARG A 139 10.03 7.50 6.17
N LEU A 140 9.58 7.09 7.36
CA LEU A 140 8.46 7.68 8.07
C LEU A 140 8.86 9.06 8.63
N ASN A 141 7.91 9.99 8.68
CA ASN A 141 8.13 11.27 9.35
C ASN A 141 8.09 11.10 10.88
N GLN A 142 8.50 12.13 11.64
CA GLN A 142 8.58 12.03 13.11
C GLN A 142 7.24 11.67 13.76
N ASN A 143 6.13 12.22 13.28
CA ASN A 143 4.81 11.93 13.83
C ASN A 143 4.40 10.47 13.56
N GLN A 144 4.69 9.97 12.36
CA GLN A 144 4.46 8.56 11.99
C GLN A 144 5.35 7.60 12.78
N ILE A 145 6.62 7.96 13.01
CA ILE A 145 7.52 7.17 13.87
C ILE A 145 6.98 7.14 15.29
N ARG A 146 6.55 8.29 15.82
CA ARG A 146 5.98 8.38 17.16
C ARG A 146 4.73 7.52 17.30
N ALA A 147 3.79 7.60 16.36
CA ALA A 147 2.60 6.76 16.36
C ALA A 147 2.96 5.27 16.30
N LEU A 148 3.92 4.88 15.45
CA LEU A 148 4.41 3.49 15.41
C LEU A 148 5.03 3.07 16.75
N LEU A 149 5.82 3.93 17.40
CA LEU A 149 6.42 3.64 18.70
C LEU A 149 5.36 3.51 19.80
N GLU A 150 4.36 4.40 19.82
CA GLU A 150 3.25 4.35 20.78
C GLU A 150 2.49 3.02 20.69
N GLU A 151 2.30 2.49 19.48
CA GLU A 151 1.64 1.20 19.26
C GLU A 151 2.55 -0.02 19.51
N THR A 152 3.87 0.11 19.32
CA THR A 152 4.81 -1.04 19.36
C THR A 152 5.60 -1.18 20.66
N CYS A 153 5.69 -0.11 21.46
CA CYS A 153 6.40 -0.14 22.73
C CYS A 153 5.59 -0.89 23.78
N GLN A 154 5.97 -2.14 24.03
CA GLN A 154 5.34 -3.02 25.01
C GLN A 154 6.32 -3.41 26.11
N HIS A 155 5.82 -3.59 27.34
CA HIS A 155 6.62 -4.14 28.43
C HIS A 155 6.91 -5.63 28.20
N PRO A 156 8.06 -6.16 28.67
CA PRO A 156 8.44 -7.56 28.43
C PRO A 156 7.36 -8.60 28.79
N PRO A 157 6.63 -8.51 29.92
CA PRO A 157 5.58 -9.47 30.25
C PRO A 157 4.39 -9.44 29.27
N ASP A 158 4.08 -8.27 28.69
CA ASP A 158 3.00 -8.14 27.70
C ASP A 158 3.43 -8.79 26.38
N ARG A 159 4.66 -8.50 25.94
CA ARG A 159 5.24 -9.11 24.74
C ARG A 159 5.33 -10.64 24.86
N GLU A 160 5.74 -11.15 26.03
CA GLU A 160 5.79 -12.59 26.29
C GLU A 160 4.41 -13.23 26.13
N ARG A 161 3.36 -12.62 26.69
CA ARG A 161 1.97 -13.08 26.56
C ARG A 161 1.50 -13.06 25.11
N ASP A 162 1.82 -12.01 24.36
CA ASP A 162 1.46 -11.90 22.94
C ASP A 162 2.13 -12.99 22.09
N ILE A 163 3.42 -13.27 22.33
CA ILE A 163 4.15 -14.35 21.64
C ILE A 163 3.52 -15.72 21.95
N ILE A 164 3.21 -16.00 23.22
CA ILE A 164 2.56 -17.26 23.61
C ILE A 164 1.18 -17.38 22.96
N SER A 165 0.41 -16.29 22.93
CA SER A 165 -0.90 -16.23 22.28
C SER A 165 -0.80 -16.52 20.78
N MET A 166 0.18 -15.93 20.10
CA MET A 166 0.46 -16.18 18.68
C MET A 166 0.82 -17.65 18.42
N VAL A 167 1.69 -18.25 19.23
CA VAL A 167 2.06 -19.67 19.08
C VAL A 167 0.84 -20.58 19.18
N LYS A 168 -0.05 -20.31 20.16
CA LYS A 168 -1.31 -21.05 20.32
C LYS A 168 -2.27 -20.82 19.16
N HIS A 169 -2.37 -19.59 18.68
CA HIS A 169 -3.22 -19.23 17.54
C HIS A 169 -2.76 -19.92 16.24
N ASN A 170 -1.44 -19.98 16.02
CA ASN A 170 -0.86 -20.64 14.84
C ASN A 170 -1.10 -22.16 14.84
N ALA A 171 -1.42 -22.75 16.01
CA ALA A 171 -1.84 -24.14 16.16
C ALA A 171 -0.97 -25.12 15.37
N TYR A 172 0.36 -24.99 15.48
CA TYR A 172 1.34 -25.74 14.67
C TYR A 172 1.17 -27.27 14.75
N GLU A 173 0.57 -27.80 15.81
CA GLU A 173 0.22 -29.21 15.93
C GLU A 173 -0.80 -29.68 14.88
N LYS A 174 -1.57 -28.76 14.29
CA LYS A 174 -2.61 -28.97 13.27
C LYS A 174 -2.16 -28.55 11.87
N ASP A 175 -0.91 -28.11 11.71
CA ASP A 175 -0.36 -27.74 10.42
C ASP A 175 -0.08 -28.99 9.59
N ASP A 176 -0.71 -29.11 8.42
CA ASP A 176 -0.62 -30.30 7.56
C ASP A 176 0.84 -30.64 7.19
N TYR A 177 1.67 -29.62 6.95
CA TYR A 177 3.08 -29.83 6.61
C TYR A 177 3.87 -30.25 7.84
N ALA A 178 3.66 -29.63 9.00
CA ALA A 178 4.33 -30.06 10.24
C ALA A 178 4.01 -31.53 10.56
N GLN A 179 2.75 -31.96 10.39
CA GLN A 179 2.34 -33.34 10.60
C GLN A 179 2.99 -34.30 9.59
N GLU A 180 2.98 -33.96 8.30
CA GLU A 180 3.60 -34.77 7.23
C GLU A 180 5.09 -35.04 7.51
N PHE A 181 5.81 -34.03 8.00
CA PHE A 181 7.23 -34.15 8.36
C PHE A 181 7.48 -34.65 9.79
N GLY A 182 6.42 -35.02 10.54
CA GLY A 182 6.53 -35.49 11.92
C GLY A 182 7.08 -34.45 12.91
N ILE A 183 7.01 -33.16 12.57
CA ILE A 183 7.48 -32.04 13.37
C ILE A 183 6.44 -31.73 14.46
N LYS A 184 6.90 -31.68 15.71
CA LYS A 184 6.09 -31.27 16.87
C LYS A 184 6.71 -30.04 17.50
N ILE A 185 5.92 -28.98 17.66
CA ILE A 185 6.35 -27.71 18.23
C ILE A 185 5.69 -27.58 19.61
N SER A 186 6.51 -27.31 20.63
CA SER A 186 6.05 -26.99 22.00
C SER A 186 5.35 -25.64 22.02
N ASP A 187 4.27 -25.51 22.79
CA ASP A 187 3.57 -24.24 23.05
C ASP A 187 4.14 -23.46 24.24
N CYS A 188 5.07 -24.07 24.99
CA CYS A 188 5.81 -23.45 26.08
C CYS A 188 7.12 -22.82 25.60
N LEU A 189 7.49 -21.69 26.22
CA LEU A 189 8.80 -21.06 26.06
C LEU A 189 9.92 -21.96 26.59
N ALA A 190 11.06 -21.94 25.91
CA ALA A 190 12.25 -22.63 26.38
C ALA A 190 12.83 -21.94 27.62
N SER A 191 13.01 -22.69 28.71
CA SER A 191 13.68 -22.20 29.92
C SER A 191 15.19 -22.38 29.81
N VAL A 192 15.94 -21.35 30.23
CA VAL A 192 17.41 -21.34 30.23
C VAL A 192 17.95 -20.80 31.55
N GLU A 193 19.07 -21.34 32.02
CA GLU A 193 19.77 -20.82 33.19
C GLU A 193 20.61 -19.59 32.79
N ALA A 194 20.43 -18.48 33.51
CA ALA A 194 21.16 -17.24 33.28
C ALA A 194 21.93 -16.80 34.55
N ARG A 195 22.93 -15.94 34.39
CA ARG A 195 23.73 -15.37 35.50
C ARG A 195 23.81 -13.85 35.39
N ILE A 196 23.73 -13.15 36.53
CA ILE A 196 23.88 -11.69 36.63
C ILE A 196 25.34 -11.40 37.01
N LEU A 197 26.07 -10.72 36.12
CA LEU A 197 27.44 -10.30 36.39
C LEU A 197 27.45 -8.99 37.21
N PRO A 198 28.45 -8.78 38.09
CA PRO A 198 28.58 -7.51 38.82
C PRO A 198 28.92 -6.36 37.87
N ALA A 199 28.53 -5.13 38.24
CA ALA A 199 28.95 -3.91 37.55
C ALA A 199 30.47 -3.69 37.71
N PRO A 200 31.15 -3.11 36.70
CA PRO A 200 32.59 -2.84 36.73
C PRO A 200 32.99 -1.76 37.73
#